data_AF-A0A374ELH2-F1
#
_entry.id   AF-A0A374ELH2-F1
#
_cell.length_a   1.000
_cell.length_b   1.000
_cell.length_c   1.000
_cell.angle_alpha   90.00
_cell.angle_beta   90.00
_cell.angle_gamma   90.00
#
_symmetry.space_group_name_H-M   'P 1'
#
loop_
_entity.id
_entity.type
_entity.pdbx_description
1 polymer ?
#
loop_
_entity_poly.entity_id
_entity_poly.type
_entity_poly.pdbx_seq_one_letter_code
_entity_poly.pdbx_strand_id
1 'polypeptide(L)'
;MKKFATCVMIFAGSDSEMISKLAKSIAHFFVVQNITEESKEVIYAYGMELLISDVLNTIIVLLIALFSHTLPAVVVFIAVFMGLRQFVGGFHANSHLSCMFTLVMVMMVFSYGICNVSGHITPIFSISFIMIALPIILCIAPVPHPNKPMSEEKSVKLRKRSCILAVTLSVVTIALLVFQYQKLSLYVSSGMLLSAIMALLGHFLNRGDNSKR
;
A
#
# COMPACT_ATOMS: atom_id res chain seq x y z
N MET A 1 14.85 -3.26 -20.79
CA MET A 1 14.57 -3.52 -19.35
C MET A 1 15.60 -2.89 -18.40
N LYS A 2 16.90 -3.20 -18.48
CA LYS A 2 17.93 -2.58 -17.60
C LYS A 2 17.93 -1.03 -17.63
N LYS A 3 17.86 -0.41 -18.81
CA LYS A 3 17.80 1.07 -18.95
C LYS A 3 16.57 1.71 -18.29
N PHE A 4 15.44 1.01 -18.21
CA PHE A 4 14.20 1.55 -17.64
C PHE A 4 14.23 1.48 -16.10
N ALA A 5 14.70 0.37 -15.53
CA ALA A 5 14.94 0.25 -14.09
C ALA A 5 16.00 1.26 -13.59
N THR A 6 17.06 1.50 -14.38
CA THR A 6 18.07 2.52 -14.05
C THR A 6 17.51 3.94 -14.12
N CYS A 7 16.62 4.25 -15.08
CA CYS A 7 15.99 5.57 -15.19
C CYS A 7 15.05 5.85 -14.00
N VAL A 8 14.24 4.86 -13.59
CA VAL A 8 13.38 4.96 -12.40
C VAL A 8 14.19 5.15 -11.12
N MET A 9 15.32 4.46 -10.97
CA MET A 9 16.18 4.60 -9.77
C MET A 9 16.90 5.96 -9.71
N ILE A 10 17.28 6.54 -10.85
CA ILE A 10 17.93 7.87 -10.90
C ILE A 10 16.92 8.98 -10.60
N PHE A 11 15.70 8.90 -11.15
CA PHE A 11 14.63 9.88 -10.91
C PHE A 11 14.28 9.95 -9.41
N ALA A 12 14.13 8.78 -8.80
CA ALA A 12 13.57 8.68 -7.47
C ALA A 12 14.54 9.13 -6.34
N GLY A 13 15.85 9.28 -6.63
CA GLY A 13 16.83 9.87 -5.71
C GLY A 13 16.74 11.40 -5.62
N SER A 14 16.62 12.09 -6.76
CA SER A 14 16.43 13.55 -6.81
C SER A 14 15.04 13.99 -6.33
N ASP A 15 14.03 13.15 -6.52
CA ASP A 15 12.66 13.43 -6.11
C ASP A 15 12.50 13.50 -4.60
N SER A 16 13.22 12.66 -3.84
CA SER A 16 13.10 12.62 -2.38
C SER A 16 13.42 13.95 -1.70
N GLU A 17 14.42 14.69 -2.21
CA GLU A 17 14.81 15.98 -1.64
C GLU A 17 13.82 17.09 -2.03
N MET A 18 13.29 17.03 -3.26
CA MET A 18 12.28 17.97 -3.74
C MET A 18 10.93 17.78 -3.03
N ILE A 19 10.52 16.53 -2.84
CA ILE A 19 9.29 16.17 -2.12
C ILE A 19 9.38 16.63 -0.67
N SER A 20 10.51 16.42 0.02
CA SER A 20 10.67 16.88 1.40
C SER A 20 10.62 18.41 1.52
N LYS A 21 11.22 19.16 0.57
CA LYS A 21 11.13 20.63 0.53
C LYS A 21 9.70 21.10 0.31
N LEU A 22 8.97 20.49 -0.63
CA LEU A 22 7.56 20.80 -0.88
C LEU A 22 6.69 20.49 0.34
N ALA A 23 6.88 19.34 0.95
CA ALA A 23 6.12 18.90 2.13
C ALA A 23 6.32 19.85 3.33
N LYS A 24 7.56 20.28 3.59
CA LYS A 24 7.87 21.28 4.61
C LYS A 24 7.24 22.63 4.30
N SER A 25 7.28 23.07 3.04
CA SER A 25 6.66 24.33 2.63
C SER A 25 5.14 24.32 2.84
N ILE A 26 4.46 23.21 2.54
CA ILE A 26 3.02 23.07 2.77
C ILE A 26 2.70 23.02 4.27
N ALA A 27 3.49 22.29 5.07
CA ALA A 27 3.31 22.23 6.52
C ALA A 27 3.50 23.60 7.17
N HIS A 28 4.54 24.33 6.78
CA HIS A 28 4.78 25.70 7.22
C HIS A 28 3.63 26.63 6.82
N PHE A 29 3.08 26.49 5.60
CA PHE A 29 1.90 27.23 5.18
C PHE A 29 0.70 26.99 6.11
N PHE A 30 0.47 25.76 6.57
CA PHE A 30 -0.60 25.47 7.53
C PHE A 30 -0.40 26.11 8.91
N VAL A 31 0.85 26.24 9.36
CA VAL A 31 1.19 26.98 10.59
C VAL A 31 0.90 28.48 10.41
N VAL A 32 1.37 29.07 9.31
CA VAL A 32 1.14 30.49 9.00
C VAL A 32 -0.36 30.83 8.89
N GLN A 33 -1.17 29.90 8.37
CA GLN A 33 -2.63 30.06 8.28
C GLN A 33 -3.38 29.70 9.57
N ASN A 34 -2.68 29.43 10.68
CA ASN A 34 -3.28 28.99 11.96
C ASN A 34 -4.18 27.75 11.85
N ILE A 35 -3.93 26.88 10.86
CA ILE A 35 -4.62 25.60 10.71
C ILE A 35 -4.05 24.57 11.69
N THR A 36 -2.75 24.67 11.99
CA THR A 36 -2.03 23.77 12.90
C THR A 36 -1.10 24.54 13.82
N GLU A 37 -0.86 24.01 15.02
CA GLU A 37 0.19 24.51 15.92
C GLU A 37 1.59 24.25 15.36
N GLU A 38 2.52 25.17 15.61
CA GLU A 38 3.95 25.05 15.26
C GLU A 38 4.57 23.76 15.83
N SER A 39 4.14 23.34 17.03
CA SER A 39 4.55 22.10 17.69
C SER A 39 4.29 20.84 16.85
N LYS A 40 3.34 20.91 15.90
CA LYS A 40 2.92 19.80 15.04
C LYS A 40 3.46 19.91 13.62
N GLU A 41 4.18 20.99 13.27
CA GLU A 41 4.66 21.23 11.91
C GLU A 41 5.47 20.06 11.34
N VAL A 42 6.38 19.50 12.15
CA VAL A 42 7.23 18.36 11.76
C VAL A 42 6.39 17.11 11.43
N ILE A 43 5.32 16.87 12.20
CA ILE A 43 4.41 15.74 11.99
C ILE A 43 3.63 15.95 10.69
N TYR A 44 3.17 17.17 10.43
CA TYR A 44 2.48 17.51 9.19
C TYR A 44 3.39 17.45 7.98
N ALA A 45 4.64 17.93 8.07
CA ALA A 45 5.63 17.83 7.01
C ALA A 45 5.88 16.37 6.64
N TYR A 46 6.09 15.49 7.63
CA TYR A 46 6.23 14.06 7.38
C TYR A 46 4.98 13.45 6.73
N GLY A 47 3.79 13.81 7.22
CA GLY A 47 2.52 13.37 6.62
C GLY A 47 2.37 13.80 5.17
N MET A 48 2.70 15.06 4.85
CA MET A 48 2.65 15.60 3.49
C MET A 48 3.68 14.93 2.58
N GLU A 49 4.87 14.65 3.11
CA GLU A 49 5.93 13.95 2.38
C GLU A 49 5.45 12.56 1.94
N LEU A 50 4.83 11.81 2.85
CA LEU A 50 4.21 10.52 2.54
C LEU A 50 3.08 10.64 1.52
N LEU A 51 2.19 11.63 1.67
CA LEU A 51 1.05 11.82 0.78
C LEU A 51 1.47 12.17 -0.65
N ILE A 52 2.40 13.11 -0.81
CA ILE A 52 2.91 13.53 -2.13
C ILE A 52 3.56 12.32 -2.82
N SER A 53 4.40 11.58 -2.10
CA SER A 53 5.03 10.39 -2.64
C SER A 53 4.01 9.34 -3.06
N ASP A 54 3.02 9.02 -2.22
CA ASP A 54 1.99 8.04 -2.58
C ASP A 54 1.14 8.48 -3.79
N VAL A 55 0.87 9.78 -3.95
CA VAL A 55 0.17 10.33 -5.12
C VAL A 55 1.01 10.20 -6.39
N LEU A 56 2.27 10.65 -6.36
CA LEU A 56 3.18 10.53 -7.52
C LEU A 56 3.35 9.07 -7.94
N ASN A 57 3.52 8.20 -6.95
CA ASN A 57 3.64 6.76 -7.13
C ASN A 57 2.42 6.16 -7.82
N THR A 58 1.23 6.55 -7.37
CA THR A 58 -0.03 6.09 -7.95
C THR A 58 -0.18 6.55 -9.39
N ILE A 59 0.18 7.81 -9.69
CA ILE A 59 0.15 8.35 -11.06
C ILE A 59 1.07 7.55 -11.99
N ILE A 60 2.32 7.30 -11.58
CA ILE A 60 3.28 6.53 -12.37
C ILE A 60 2.73 5.14 -12.69
N VAL A 61 2.17 4.45 -11.69
CA VAL A 61 1.61 3.11 -11.90
C VAL A 61 0.39 3.12 -12.82
N LEU A 62 -0.50 4.11 -12.70
CA LEU A 62 -1.65 4.24 -13.59
C LEU A 62 -1.24 4.51 -15.05
N LEU A 63 -0.20 5.32 -15.26
CA LEU A 63 0.35 5.56 -16.60
C LEU A 63 0.92 4.27 -17.21
N ILE A 64 1.70 3.50 -16.43
CA ILE A 64 2.23 2.19 -16.88
C ILE A 64 1.08 1.23 -17.22
N ALA A 65 0.04 1.18 -16.38
CA ALA A 65 -1.13 0.33 -16.58
C ALA A 65 -1.92 0.71 -17.85
N LEU A 66 -2.00 2.01 -18.14
CA LEU A 66 -2.62 2.54 -19.36
C LEU A 66 -1.86 2.09 -20.61
N PHE A 67 -0.53 2.27 -20.65
CA PHE A 67 0.30 1.87 -21.79
C PHE A 67 0.39 0.35 -21.98
N SER A 68 0.21 -0.44 -20.91
CA SER A 68 0.22 -1.90 -20.95
C SER A 68 -1.15 -2.54 -21.16
N HIS A 69 -2.21 -1.74 -21.32
CA HIS A 69 -3.60 -2.20 -21.45
C HIS A 69 -4.09 -3.07 -20.27
N THR A 70 -3.54 -2.86 -19.07
CA THR A 70 -3.92 -3.57 -17.83
C THR A 70 -4.68 -2.69 -16.85
N LEU A 71 -5.08 -1.48 -17.27
CA LEU A 71 -5.68 -0.45 -16.41
C LEU A 71 -6.82 -0.96 -15.50
N PRO A 72 -7.83 -1.72 -15.97
CA PRO A 72 -8.91 -2.18 -15.09
C PRO A 72 -8.41 -3.07 -13.94
N ALA A 73 -7.44 -3.93 -14.21
CA ALA A 73 -6.84 -4.82 -13.21
C ALA A 73 -6.11 -4.03 -12.13
N VAL A 74 -5.30 -3.05 -12.58
CA VAL A 74 -4.50 -2.20 -11.69
C VAL A 74 -5.38 -1.31 -10.83
N VAL A 75 -6.45 -0.74 -11.38
CA VAL A 75 -7.39 0.09 -10.62
C VAL A 75 -8.04 -0.71 -9.48
N VAL A 76 -8.55 -1.92 -9.76
CA VAL A 76 -9.15 -2.78 -8.74
C VAL A 76 -8.13 -3.16 -7.68
N PHE A 77 -6.93 -3.56 -8.10
CA PHE A 77 -5.86 -3.91 -7.18
C PHE A 77 -5.50 -2.74 -6.25
N ILE A 78 -5.27 -1.55 -6.81
CA ILE A 78 -4.89 -0.36 -6.04
C ILE A 78 -6.01 0.01 -5.06
N ALA A 79 -7.26 -0.04 -5.50
CA ALA A 79 -8.42 0.27 -4.66
C ALA A 79 -8.48 -0.66 -3.43
N VAL A 80 -8.28 -1.97 -3.63
CA VAL A 80 -8.26 -2.95 -2.54
C VAL A 80 -7.05 -2.77 -1.63
N PHE A 81 -5.86 -2.64 -2.23
CA PHE A 81 -4.61 -2.49 -1.48
C PHE A 81 -4.60 -1.22 -0.63
N MET A 82 -4.89 -0.06 -1.21
CA MET A 82 -4.93 1.23 -0.49
C MET A 82 -6.11 1.28 0.47
N GLY A 83 -7.24 0.68 0.09
CA GLY A 83 -8.43 0.48 0.92
C GLY A 83 -8.12 -0.25 2.22
N LEU A 84 -7.34 -1.34 2.15
CA LEU A 84 -6.91 -2.07 3.35
C LEU A 84 -5.75 -1.39 4.08
N ARG A 85 -4.73 -0.93 3.36
CA ARG A 85 -3.49 -0.36 3.93
C ARG A 85 -3.77 0.83 4.84
N GLN A 86 -4.75 1.68 4.52
CA GLN A 86 -5.09 2.83 5.37
C GLN A 86 -5.59 2.43 6.78
N PHE A 87 -6.15 1.22 6.93
CA PHE A 87 -6.64 0.71 8.23
C PHE A 87 -5.68 -0.28 8.87
N VAL A 88 -5.05 -1.13 8.05
CA VAL A 88 -4.10 -2.16 8.50
C VAL A 88 -2.76 -1.55 8.91
N GLY A 89 -2.34 -0.47 8.25
CA GLY A 89 -0.99 0.07 8.36
C GLY A 89 0.02 -0.78 7.58
N GLY A 90 1.27 -0.76 8.03
CA GLY A 90 2.36 -1.56 7.46
C GLY A 90 3.66 -0.78 7.36
N PHE A 91 4.65 -1.38 6.70
CA PHE A 91 5.96 -0.79 6.55
C PHE A 91 5.91 0.43 5.62
N HIS A 92 6.41 1.57 6.10
CA HIS A 92 6.83 2.70 5.28
C HIS A 92 8.30 2.92 5.60
N ALA A 93 9.19 2.48 4.70
CA ALA A 93 10.59 2.84 4.84
C ALA A 93 10.72 4.37 4.78
N ASN A 94 11.69 4.93 5.51
CA ASN A 94 12.10 6.33 5.39
C ASN A 94 12.62 6.70 3.98
N SER A 95 12.66 5.76 3.03
CA SER A 95 12.93 6.02 1.63
C SER A 95 11.67 5.81 0.79
N HIS A 96 11.20 6.89 0.15
CA HIS A 96 10.11 6.92 -0.84
C HIS A 96 10.23 5.84 -1.93
N LEU A 97 11.45 5.35 -2.14
CA LEU A 97 11.84 4.29 -3.06
C LEU A 97 11.23 2.92 -2.75
N SER A 98 11.04 2.58 -1.47
CA SER A 98 10.60 1.22 -1.10
C SER A 98 9.13 0.98 -1.47
N CYS A 99 8.26 1.99 -1.31
CA CYS A 99 6.85 1.90 -1.72
C CYS A 99 6.73 1.81 -3.24
N MET A 100 7.44 2.66 -3.98
CA MET A 100 7.53 2.61 -5.45
C MET A 100 7.98 1.26 -5.95
N PHE A 101 9.11 0.78 -5.44
CA PHE A 101 9.71 -0.46 -5.89
C PHE A 101 8.79 -1.64 -5.60
N THR A 102 8.15 -1.67 -4.44
CA THR A 102 7.23 -2.75 -4.08
C THR A 102 5.96 -2.74 -4.93
N LEU A 103 5.37 -1.56 -5.17
CA LEU A 103 4.19 -1.44 -6.04
C LEU A 103 4.53 -1.85 -7.48
N VAL A 104 5.65 -1.37 -8.02
CA VAL A 104 6.11 -1.68 -9.39
C VAL A 104 6.47 -3.16 -9.55
N MET A 105 7.18 -3.77 -8.59
CA MET A 105 7.53 -5.19 -8.63
C MET A 105 6.29 -6.08 -8.56
N VAL A 106 5.33 -5.74 -7.69
CA VAL A 106 4.07 -6.47 -7.59
C VAL A 106 3.25 -6.29 -8.88
N MET A 107 3.20 -5.09 -9.44
CA MET A 107 2.55 -4.82 -10.73
C MET A 107 3.18 -5.59 -11.90
N MET A 108 4.51 -5.78 -11.91
CA MET A 108 5.18 -6.55 -12.96
C MET A 108 4.86 -8.04 -12.86
N VAL A 109 4.91 -8.60 -11.65
CA VAL A 109 4.54 -10.01 -11.38
C VAL A 109 3.07 -10.26 -11.73
N PHE A 110 2.20 -9.30 -11.45
CA PHE A 110 0.77 -9.37 -11.79
C PHE A 110 0.47 -9.25 -13.27
N SER A 111 1.05 -8.28 -13.96
CA SER A 111 0.80 -8.04 -15.38
C SER A 111 1.30 -9.23 -16.22
N TYR A 112 2.39 -9.87 -15.80
CA TYR A 112 2.93 -11.05 -16.48
C TYR A 112 2.23 -12.35 -16.06
N GLY A 113 1.92 -12.49 -14.76
CA GLY A 113 1.27 -13.67 -14.20
C GLY A 113 -0.18 -13.80 -14.66
N ILE A 114 -1.02 -12.78 -14.48
CA ILE A 114 -2.48 -12.90 -14.69
C ILE A 114 -2.84 -12.98 -16.18
N CYS A 115 -2.07 -12.35 -17.06
CA CYS A 115 -2.31 -12.43 -18.50
C CYS A 115 -1.93 -13.79 -19.12
N ASN A 116 -1.05 -14.57 -18.46
CA ASN A 116 -0.55 -15.85 -18.97
C ASN A 116 -0.97 -17.07 -18.13
N VAL A 117 -1.60 -16.85 -16.98
CA VAL A 117 -2.12 -17.90 -16.10
C VAL A 117 -3.41 -18.46 -16.71
N SER A 118 -3.44 -19.78 -16.89
CA SER A 118 -4.63 -20.51 -17.33
C SER A 118 -5.82 -20.26 -16.40
N GLY A 119 -7.04 -20.15 -16.94
CA GLY A 119 -8.25 -19.96 -16.14
C GLY A 119 -8.44 -21.04 -15.06
N HIS A 120 -7.92 -22.25 -15.27
CA HIS A 120 -8.03 -23.34 -14.29
C HIS A 120 -7.21 -23.13 -13.03
N ILE A 121 -6.10 -22.39 -13.08
CA ILE A 121 -5.21 -22.17 -11.92
C ILE A 121 -5.54 -20.86 -11.18
N THR A 122 -6.28 -19.94 -11.82
CA THR A 122 -6.70 -18.66 -11.23
C THR A 122 -7.49 -18.80 -9.92
N PRO A 123 -8.46 -19.73 -9.78
CA PRO A 123 -9.15 -19.96 -8.51
C PRO A 123 -8.24 -20.42 -7.39
N ILE A 124 -7.28 -21.30 -7.70
CA ILE A 124 -6.33 -21.87 -6.73
C ILE A 124 -5.48 -20.75 -6.12
N PHE A 125 -4.94 -19.86 -6.96
CA PHE A 125 -4.19 -18.70 -6.48
C PHE A 125 -5.06 -17.74 -5.67
N SER A 126 -6.28 -17.45 -6.13
CA SER A 126 -7.20 -16.53 -5.43
C SER A 126 -7.52 -17.02 -4.01
N ILE A 127 -7.81 -18.33 -3.85
CA ILE A 127 -8.07 -18.94 -2.54
C ILE A 127 -6.80 -18.93 -1.68
N SER A 128 -5.66 -19.33 -2.24
CA SER A 128 -4.38 -19.35 -1.52
C SER A 128 -4.00 -17.99 -0.97
N PHE A 129 -4.20 -16.92 -1.75
CA PHE A 129 -3.91 -15.56 -1.32
C PHE A 129 -4.79 -15.11 -0.16
N ILE A 130 -6.08 -15.44 -0.17
CA ILE A 130 -6.97 -15.14 0.97
C ILE A 130 -6.58 -15.92 2.21
N MET A 131 -6.28 -17.21 2.06
CA MET A 131 -5.89 -18.09 3.17
C MET A 131 -4.62 -17.58 3.88
N ILE A 132 -3.73 -16.91 3.15
CA ILE A 132 -2.54 -16.27 3.72
C ILE A 132 -2.87 -14.88 4.26
N ALA A 133 -3.58 -14.05 3.50
CA ALA A 133 -3.80 -12.64 3.82
C ALA A 133 -4.70 -12.44 5.04
N LEU A 134 -5.79 -13.20 5.14
CA LEU A 134 -6.82 -12.98 6.16
C LEU A 134 -6.28 -13.23 7.58
N PRO A 135 -5.60 -14.34 7.90
CA PRO A 135 -5.03 -14.55 9.24
C PRO A 135 -4.02 -13.48 9.63
N ILE A 136 -3.15 -13.06 8.68
CA ILE A 136 -2.16 -12.01 8.93
C ILE A 136 -2.85 -10.70 9.33
N ILE A 137 -3.87 -10.29 8.57
CA ILE A 137 -4.58 -9.04 8.85
C ILE A 137 -5.32 -9.12 10.21
N LEU A 138 -6.00 -10.23 10.50
CA LEU A 138 -6.75 -10.39 11.76
C LEU A 138 -5.86 -10.40 13.01
N CYS A 139 -4.64 -10.95 12.89
CA CYS A 139 -3.71 -11.09 14.00
C CYS A 139 -2.85 -9.84 14.24
N ILE A 140 -2.45 -9.15 13.16
CA ILE A 140 -1.39 -8.13 13.23
C ILE A 140 -1.92 -6.70 13.09
N ALA A 141 -3.12 -6.50 12.53
CA ALA A 141 -3.66 -5.16 12.35
C ALA A 141 -4.23 -4.56 13.66
N PRO A 142 -4.12 -3.22 13.85
CA PRO A 142 -3.35 -2.27 13.04
C PRO A 142 -1.86 -2.30 13.42
N VAL A 143 -0.99 -2.16 12.42
CA VAL A 143 0.46 -2.04 12.63
C VAL A 143 0.81 -0.58 12.92
N PRO A 144 1.22 -0.24 14.16
CA PRO A 144 1.59 1.12 14.50
C PRO A 144 2.91 1.51 13.83
N HIS A 145 3.02 2.79 13.45
CA HIS A 145 4.25 3.38 12.95
C HIS A 145 4.99 4.09 14.10
N PRO A 146 6.32 3.92 14.27
CA PRO A 146 7.07 4.53 15.38
C PRO A 146 6.89 6.05 15.50
N ASN A 147 6.83 6.74 14.35
CA ASN A 147 6.66 8.20 14.29
C ASN A 147 5.20 8.68 14.32
N LYS A 148 4.23 7.80 14.59
CA LYS A 148 2.80 8.15 14.65
C LYS A 148 2.16 7.57 15.91
N PRO A 149 2.29 8.24 17.06
CA PRO A 149 1.64 7.80 18.29
C PRO A 149 0.13 7.72 18.07
N MET A 150 -0.46 6.59 18.44
CA MET A 150 -1.87 6.29 18.24
C MET A 150 -2.54 6.09 19.59
N SER A 151 -3.66 6.78 19.83
CA SER A 151 -4.47 6.53 21.01
C SER A 151 -5.10 5.13 20.95
N GLU A 152 -5.28 4.50 22.11
CA GLU A 152 -5.91 3.18 22.23
C GLU A 152 -7.29 3.13 21.56
N GLU A 153 -8.11 4.17 21.75
CA GLU A 153 -9.43 4.28 21.13
C GLU A 153 -9.35 4.25 19.59
N LYS A 154 -8.36 4.94 19.01
CA LYS A 154 -8.14 4.97 17.56
C LYS A 154 -7.64 3.61 17.05
N SER A 155 -6.78 2.94 17.81
CA SER A 155 -6.30 1.59 17.50
C SER A 155 -7.43 0.57 17.39
N VAL A 156 -8.34 0.55 18.37
CA VAL A 156 -9.51 -0.35 18.39
C VAL A 156 -10.43 -0.09 17.19
N LYS A 157 -10.70 1.18 16.88
CA LYS A 157 -11.52 1.56 15.71
C LYS A 157 -10.89 1.10 14.40
N LEU A 158 -9.58 1.28 14.21
CA LEU A 158 -8.88 0.85 13.02
C LEU A 158 -8.83 -0.66 12.89
N ARG A 159 -8.60 -1.39 13.99
CA ARG A 159 -8.67 -2.86 14.02
C ARG A 159 -10.02 -3.37 13.56
N LYS A 160 -11.11 -2.81 14.08
CA LYS A 160 -12.46 -3.22 13.70
C LYS A 160 -12.71 -2.97 12.21
N ARG A 161 -12.31 -1.81 11.69
CA ARG A 161 -12.46 -1.46 10.27
C ARG A 161 -11.63 -2.37 9.36
N SER A 162 -10.37 -2.64 9.70
CA SER A 162 -9.51 -3.52 8.91
C SER A 162 -10.05 -4.95 8.87
N CYS A 163 -10.51 -5.49 10.00
CA CYS A 163 -11.09 -6.84 10.07
C CYS A 163 -12.39 -6.94 9.25
N ILE A 164 -13.31 -5.98 9.42
CA ILE A 164 -14.57 -5.95 8.66
C ILE A 164 -14.28 -5.87 7.16
N LEU A 165 -13.38 -4.98 6.75
CA LEU A 165 -13.04 -4.82 5.33
C LEU A 165 -12.36 -6.07 4.76
N ALA A 166 -11.43 -6.69 5.50
CA ALA A 166 -10.76 -7.91 5.07
C ALA A 166 -11.75 -9.07 4.89
N VAL A 167 -12.63 -9.30 5.87
CA VAL A 167 -13.68 -10.33 5.76
C VAL A 167 -14.62 -10.04 4.60
N THR A 168 -15.05 -8.77 4.44
CA THR A 168 -15.92 -8.37 3.33
C THR A 168 -15.26 -8.65 1.98
N LEU A 169 -13.99 -8.29 1.82
CA LEU A 169 -13.24 -8.56 0.59
C LEU A 169 -13.04 -10.06 0.35
N SER A 170 -12.81 -10.87 1.38
CA SER A 170 -12.77 -12.33 1.25
C SER A 170 -14.09 -12.90 0.73
N VAL A 171 -15.23 -12.44 1.27
CA VAL A 171 -16.56 -12.84 0.81
C VAL A 171 -16.78 -12.40 -0.65
N VAL A 172 -16.40 -11.17 -1.00
CA VAL A 172 -16.47 -10.67 -2.38
C VAL A 172 -15.64 -11.54 -3.32
N THR A 173 -14.41 -11.91 -2.96
CA THR A 173 -13.60 -12.80 -3.80
C THR A 173 -14.24 -14.17 -3.98
N ILE A 174 -14.80 -14.77 -2.91
CA ILE A 174 -15.49 -16.06 -3.01
C ILE A 174 -16.71 -15.93 -3.95
N ALA A 175 -17.50 -14.87 -3.81
CA ALA A 175 -18.62 -14.59 -4.71
C ALA A 175 -18.16 -14.46 -6.17
N LEU A 176 -17.09 -13.70 -6.42
CA LEU A 176 -16.51 -13.56 -7.76
C LEU A 176 -16.07 -14.91 -8.36
N LEU A 177 -15.52 -15.81 -7.55
CA LEU A 177 -15.18 -17.17 -7.98
C LEU A 177 -16.44 -17.99 -8.35
N VAL A 178 -17.49 -17.93 -7.53
CA VAL A 178 -18.76 -18.64 -7.78
C VAL A 178 -19.41 -18.16 -9.08
N PHE A 179 -19.44 -16.85 -9.32
CA PHE A 179 -19.98 -16.23 -10.53
C PHE A 179 -19.02 -16.25 -11.74
N GLN A 180 -17.93 -17.03 -11.67
CA GLN A 180 -16.95 -17.21 -12.77
C GLN A 180 -16.17 -15.95 -13.18
N TYR A 181 -16.11 -14.91 -12.33
CA TYR A 181 -15.26 -13.73 -12.51
C TYR A 181 -13.84 -13.95 -11.97
N GLN A 182 -13.19 -15.02 -12.43
CA GLN A 182 -11.93 -15.53 -11.87
C GLN A 182 -10.77 -14.51 -11.96
N LYS A 183 -10.65 -13.77 -13.07
CA LYS A 183 -9.60 -12.75 -13.20
C LYS A 183 -9.78 -11.63 -12.17
N LEU A 184 -11.03 -11.21 -11.95
CA LEU A 184 -11.35 -10.17 -10.98
C LEU A 184 -11.14 -10.64 -9.53
N SER A 185 -11.49 -11.88 -9.22
CA SER A 185 -11.22 -12.48 -7.91
C SER A 185 -9.72 -12.51 -7.61
N LEU A 186 -8.90 -12.78 -8.63
CA LEU A 186 -7.45 -12.76 -8.50
C LEU A 186 -6.93 -11.35 -8.23
N TYR A 187 -7.42 -10.31 -8.91
CA TYR A 187 -7.03 -8.92 -8.62
C TYR A 187 -7.37 -8.48 -7.19
N VAL A 188 -8.54 -8.86 -6.69
CA VAL A 188 -8.98 -8.51 -5.33
C VAL A 188 -8.12 -9.23 -4.28
N SER A 189 -8.05 -10.56 -4.33
CA SER A 189 -7.36 -11.39 -3.33
C SER A 189 -5.87 -11.06 -3.18
N SER A 190 -5.26 -10.66 -4.28
CA SER A 190 -3.84 -10.37 -4.36
C SER A 190 -3.50 -8.94 -3.88
N GLY A 191 -4.43 -7.98 -4.04
CA GLY A 191 -4.38 -6.69 -3.32
C GLY A 191 -4.45 -6.86 -1.81
N MET A 192 -5.29 -7.81 -1.34
CA MET A 192 -5.33 -8.20 0.07
C MET A 192 -4.00 -8.80 0.53
N LEU A 193 -3.42 -9.71 -0.25
CA LEU A 193 -2.15 -10.35 0.06
C LEU A 193 -1.01 -9.33 0.17
N LEU A 194 -0.92 -8.38 -0.77
CA LEU A 194 0.13 -7.36 -0.67
C LEU A 194 -0.04 -6.51 0.60
N SER A 195 -1.27 -6.12 0.94
CA SER A 195 -1.54 -5.38 2.17
C SER A 195 -1.10 -6.17 3.41
N ALA A 196 -1.40 -7.47 3.45
CA ALA A 196 -0.96 -8.37 4.52
C ALA A 196 0.56 -8.50 4.61
N ILE A 197 1.28 -8.66 3.48
CA ILE A 197 2.74 -8.74 3.45
C ILE A 197 3.35 -7.43 3.97
N MET A 198 2.85 -6.26 3.54
CA MET A 198 3.34 -4.96 4.03
C MET A 198 3.09 -4.78 5.53
N ALA A 199 1.96 -5.28 6.04
CA ALA A 199 1.66 -5.30 7.46
C ALA A 199 2.67 -6.16 8.23
N LEU A 200 2.92 -7.38 7.74
CA LEU A 200 3.87 -8.31 8.33
C LEU A 200 5.29 -7.75 8.36
N LEU A 201 5.75 -7.17 7.24
CA LEU A 201 7.05 -6.49 7.17
C LEU A 201 7.14 -5.34 8.16
N GLY A 202 6.09 -4.52 8.27
CA GLY A 202 6.05 -3.40 9.22
C GLY A 202 6.11 -3.89 10.66
N HIS A 203 5.41 -4.98 10.98
CA HIS A 203 5.43 -5.56 12.32
C HIS A 203 6.83 -6.03 12.74
N PHE A 204 7.58 -6.68 11.84
CA PHE A 204 8.94 -7.14 12.15
C PHE A 204 9.96 -5.99 12.19
N LEU A 205 9.90 -5.07 11.22
CA LEU A 205 10.89 -3.99 11.10
C LEU A 205 10.70 -2.92 12.19
N ASN A 206 9.46 -2.56 12.53
CA ASN A 206 9.19 -1.58 13.59
C ASN A 206 9.58 -2.13 14.98
N ARG A 207 9.52 -3.46 15.17
CA ARG A 207 9.96 -4.11 16.43
C ARG A 207 11.48 -4.12 16.59
N GLY A 208 12.23 -4.23 15.48
CA GLY A 208 13.69 -4.22 15.48
C GLY A 208 14.31 -2.84 15.74
N ASP A 209 13.58 -1.75 15.43
CA ASP A 209 14.04 -0.38 15.73
C ASP A 209 13.84 -0.04 17.21
N ASN A 210 12.75 -0.53 17.82
CA ASN A 210 12.50 -0.38 19.26
C ASN A 210 13.47 -1.17 20.15
N SER A 211 14.13 -2.23 19.64
CA SER A 211 15.14 -2.96 20.42
C SER A 211 16.54 -2.34 20.37
N LYS A 212 16.73 -1.28 19.56
CA LYS A 212 18.01 -0.57 19.38
C LYS A 212 18.04 0.81 20.06
N ARG A 213 16.93 1.23 20.66
CA ARG A 213 16.83 2.41 21.54
C ARG A 213 16.85 1.96 22.99
#